data_AF-A0A972AX22-F1
#
_entry.id   AF-A0A972AX22-F1
#
_cell.length_a   1.000
_cell.length_b   1.000
_cell.length_c   1.000
_cell.angle_alpha   90.00
_cell.angle_beta   90.00
_cell.angle_gamma   90.00
#
_symmetry.space_group_name_H-M   'P 1'
#
loop_
_entity.id
_entity.type
_entity.pdbx_description
1 polymer ?
#
loop_
_entity_poly.entity_id
_entity_poly.type
_entity_poly.pdbx_seq_one_letter_code
_entity_poly.pdbx_strand_id
1 'polypeptide(L)'
;MTKFFLIILVVLSSCTFSKNNEKKFHSDLETSGEIIFIDEFNTDDSIPNPEIWTLCTYANNAWSQHFKYVEGYENIRLENGYLIISATKEDGIYKNGGVRTKTGFPKDTRVEIKARLNKQVRGGFPAIWQMPIDGESWPRGGEIDIMEWVQGTPNQIYQTIHTFYSNGPDGSDGITNPNPSTDFDVTKDHIYAVDRT
;
A
#
# COMPACT_ATOMS: atom_id res chain seq x y z
N MET A 1 24.43 6.88 -0.55
CA MET A 1 22.99 7.20 -0.43
C MET A 1 22.24 5.90 -0.17
N THR A 2 21.54 5.80 0.96
CA THR A 2 20.77 4.60 1.32
C THR A 2 19.37 4.75 0.72
N LYS A 3 19.10 4.06 -0.41
CA LYS A 3 17.75 4.03 -1.01
C LYS A 3 16.96 2.84 -0.43
N PHE A 4 15.70 3.07 -0.10
CA PHE A 4 14.71 2.05 0.29
C PHE A 4 13.71 1.88 -0.85
N PHE A 5 13.10 0.71 -1.00
CA PHE A 5 12.10 0.43 -2.05
C PHE A 5 10.94 -0.37 -1.47
N LEU A 6 9.70 0.10 -1.66
CA LEU A 6 8.48 -0.71 -1.61
C LEU A 6 8.12 -1.08 -3.05
N ILE A 7 8.00 -2.37 -3.31
CA ILE A 7 7.61 -2.99 -4.57
C ILE A 7 6.12 -3.29 -4.50
N ILE A 8 5.30 -3.00 -5.52
CA ILE A 8 3.84 -3.23 -5.52
C ILE A 8 3.41 -3.89 -6.84
N LEU A 9 2.51 -4.87 -6.77
CA LEU A 9 1.69 -5.42 -7.87
C LEU A 9 0.24 -5.47 -7.37
N VAL A 10 -0.72 -4.85 -8.06
CA VAL A 10 -2.12 -4.73 -7.59
C VAL A 10 -3.06 -5.60 -8.41
N VAL A 11 -3.83 -6.46 -7.75
CA VAL A 11 -4.92 -7.26 -8.35
C VAL A 11 -6.22 -7.01 -7.56
N LEU A 12 -7.33 -6.73 -8.24
CA LEU A 12 -8.66 -6.65 -7.64
C LEU A 12 -9.61 -7.64 -8.31
N SER A 13 -10.53 -8.25 -7.57
CA SER A 13 -11.49 -9.23 -8.08
C SER A 13 -12.89 -9.12 -7.42
N SER A 14 -13.98 -9.41 -8.15
CA SER A 14 -15.41 -9.38 -7.77
C SER A 14 -16.12 -10.74 -7.95
N CYS A 15 -16.54 -11.42 -6.89
CA CYS A 15 -16.88 -12.86 -6.93
C CYS A 15 -17.97 -13.33 -7.94
N THR A 16 -17.68 -14.38 -8.73
CA THR A 16 -18.66 -15.38 -9.24
C THR A 16 -18.01 -16.78 -9.39
N PHE A 17 -18.72 -17.82 -8.96
CA PHE A 17 -18.21 -19.21 -8.84
C PHE A 17 -18.38 -20.03 -10.13
N SER A 18 -17.31 -20.67 -10.63
CA SER A 18 -17.40 -21.85 -11.53
C SER A 18 -16.10 -22.67 -11.60
N LYS A 19 -16.22 -23.97 -11.87
CA LYS A 19 -15.17 -25.02 -11.78
C LYS A 19 -14.35 -25.24 -13.08
N ASN A 20 -13.05 -25.43 -12.84
CA ASN A 20 -12.03 -26.28 -13.52
C ASN A 20 -11.29 -25.86 -14.83
N ASN A 21 -9.95 -25.83 -14.66
CA ASN A 21 -8.80 -26.34 -15.45
C ASN A 21 -8.47 -25.83 -16.87
N GLU A 22 -7.35 -25.09 -16.98
CA GLU A 22 -6.17 -25.39 -17.84
C GLU A 22 -4.96 -24.49 -17.48
N LYS A 23 -3.73 -25.04 -17.47
CA LYS A 23 -2.49 -24.39 -17.03
C LYS A 23 -1.79 -23.62 -18.16
N LYS A 24 -1.77 -22.29 -18.04
CA LYS A 24 -0.71 -21.37 -18.51
C LYS A 24 -0.22 -20.55 -17.30
N PHE A 25 0.89 -19.84 -17.43
CA PHE A 25 1.59 -19.09 -16.36
C PHE A 25 0.72 -17.93 -15.80
N HIS A 26 -0.35 -18.30 -15.10
CA HIS A 26 -1.16 -17.55 -14.16
C HIS A 26 -1.09 -18.38 -12.87
N SER A 27 -0.19 -18.00 -11.97
CA SER A 27 0.08 -18.70 -10.70
C SER A 27 0.37 -17.60 -9.68
N ASP A 28 -0.41 -17.32 -8.64
CA ASP A 28 -1.27 -18.17 -7.83
C ASP A 28 -2.38 -17.33 -7.17
N LEU A 29 -3.27 -16.72 -7.96
CA LEU A 29 -4.43 -16.00 -7.42
C LEU A 29 -5.68 -16.78 -7.78
N GLU A 30 -6.18 -17.57 -6.82
CA GLU A 30 -7.55 -18.10 -6.86
C GLU A 30 -8.52 -16.94 -6.60
N THR A 31 -8.60 -16.00 -7.53
CA THR A 31 -9.64 -14.97 -7.52
C THR A 31 -10.92 -15.63 -7.99
N SER A 32 -11.83 -15.95 -7.07
CA SER A 32 -13.16 -16.48 -7.39
C SER A 32 -14.08 -15.41 -8.01
N GLY A 33 -13.55 -14.40 -8.70
CA GLY A 33 -14.25 -13.20 -9.15
C GLY A 33 -13.67 -12.45 -10.35
N GLU A 34 -14.47 -11.59 -10.97
CA GLU A 34 -14.15 -10.70 -12.09
C GLU A 34 -13.14 -9.63 -11.69
N ILE A 35 -12.08 -9.49 -12.50
CA ILE A 35 -11.06 -8.47 -12.25
C ILE A 35 -11.57 -7.11 -12.70
N ILE A 36 -11.80 -6.20 -11.75
CA ILE A 36 -12.29 -4.84 -12.06
C ILE A 36 -11.17 -3.82 -12.26
N PHE A 37 -9.97 -4.11 -11.76
CA PHE A 37 -8.75 -3.33 -11.99
C PHE A 37 -7.51 -4.19 -11.70
N ILE A 38 -6.48 -3.96 -12.51
CA ILE A 38 -5.17 -4.56 -12.34
C ILE A 38 -4.12 -3.57 -12.84
N ASP A 39 -3.03 -3.44 -12.09
CA ASP A 39 -1.82 -2.76 -12.56
C ASP A 39 -0.62 -3.65 -12.22
N GLU A 40 -0.08 -4.26 -13.26
CA GLU A 40 1.10 -5.12 -13.17
C GLU A 40 2.41 -4.34 -13.26
N PHE A 41 2.34 -3.01 -13.50
CA PHE A 41 3.50 -2.15 -13.71
C PHE A 41 4.49 -2.67 -14.77
N ASN A 42 4.00 -3.47 -15.70
CA ASN A 42 4.75 -4.08 -16.78
C ASN A 42 4.61 -3.24 -18.06
N THR A 43 5.16 -2.03 -18.01
CA THR A 43 5.22 -1.07 -19.12
C THR A 43 6.67 -0.63 -19.34
N ASP A 44 6.96 -0.11 -20.54
CA ASP A 44 8.26 0.51 -20.87
C ASP A 44 8.40 1.93 -20.28
N ASP A 45 7.34 2.48 -19.69
CA ASP A 45 7.36 3.78 -19.03
C ASP A 45 8.20 3.75 -17.73
N SER A 46 8.82 4.88 -17.41
CA SER A 46 9.62 5.02 -16.18
C SER A 46 8.80 5.41 -14.94
N ILE A 47 7.52 5.79 -15.11
CA ILE A 47 6.62 6.27 -14.05
C ILE A 47 5.25 5.57 -14.16
N PRO A 48 4.50 5.42 -13.05
CA PRO A 48 3.16 4.86 -13.10
C PRO A 48 2.22 5.73 -13.94
N ASN A 49 1.20 5.11 -14.54
CA ASN A 49 0.22 5.80 -15.40
C ASN A 49 -0.42 6.98 -14.63
N PRO A 50 -0.18 8.24 -15.05
CA PRO A 50 -0.66 9.42 -14.33
C PRO A 50 -2.17 9.60 -14.42
N GLU A 51 -2.90 8.83 -15.25
CA GLU A 51 -4.36 8.79 -15.23
C GLU A 51 -4.92 7.95 -14.09
N ILE A 52 -4.12 7.01 -13.56
CA ILE A 52 -4.50 6.11 -12.48
C ILE A 52 -3.89 6.59 -11.16
N TRP A 53 -2.58 6.85 -11.17
CA TRP A 53 -1.78 7.13 -9.98
C TRP A 53 -1.38 8.60 -9.91
N THR A 54 -1.55 9.21 -8.74
CA THR A 54 -1.06 10.56 -8.45
C THR A 54 -0.09 10.53 -7.28
N LEU A 55 0.93 11.38 -7.32
CA LEU A 55 1.92 11.52 -6.25
C LEU A 55 1.26 11.98 -4.95
N CYS A 56 1.72 11.41 -3.83
CA CYS A 56 1.39 11.90 -2.50
C CYS A 56 1.99 13.28 -2.24
N THR A 57 1.36 14.06 -1.37
CA THR A 57 1.75 15.45 -1.09
C THR A 57 1.94 15.69 0.40
N TYR A 58 2.53 16.84 0.73
CA TYR A 58 2.76 17.25 2.10
C TYR A 58 1.45 17.47 2.87
N ALA A 59 1.44 16.96 4.09
CA ALA A 59 0.53 17.34 5.16
C ALA A 59 1.28 17.29 6.50
N ASN A 60 0.78 18.00 7.50
CA ASN A 60 1.39 18.04 8.83
C ASN A 60 0.97 16.83 9.67
N ASN A 61 1.39 15.63 9.26
CA ASN A 61 1.16 14.37 9.95
C ASN A 61 2.36 13.41 9.75
N ALA A 62 2.36 12.28 10.47
CA ALA A 62 3.52 11.39 10.54
C ALA A 62 3.99 10.87 9.18
N TRP A 63 3.05 10.40 8.33
CA TRP A 63 3.38 9.77 7.05
C TRP A 63 3.61 10.80 5.92
N SER A 64 3.01 12.00 6.00
CA SER A 64 3.08 12.98 4.91
C SER A 64 4.14 14.09 5.10
N GLN A 65 4.68 14.28 6.31
CA GLN A 65 5.56 15.42 6.62
C GLN A 65 6.80 15.54 5.71
N HIS A 66 7.31 14.41 5.21
CA HIS A 66 8.52 14.37 4.38
C HIS A 66 8.24 14.36 2.87
N PHE A 67 7.00 14.64 2.43
CA PHE A 67 6.71 14.97 1.02
C PHE A 67 7.00 16.45 0.68
N LYS A 68 7.27 17.29 1.68
CA LYS A 68 7.42 18.75 1.53
C LYS A 68 8.46 19.17 0.49
N TYR A 69 9.53 18.40 0.36
CA TYR A 69 10.67 18.69 -0.53
C TYR A 69 10.83 17.64 -1.64
N VAL A 70 9.75 16.89 -1.93
CA VAL A 70 9.75 15.89 -3.00
C VAL A 70 9.36 16.58 -4.31
N GLU A 71 10.22 16.48 -5.30
CA GLU A 71 10.03 17.04 -6.64
C GLU A 71 9.63 15.94 -7.62
N GLY A 72 8.37 15.96 -8.05
CA GLY A 72 7.84 15.03 -9.03
C GLY A 72 8.09 13.56 -8.66
N TYR A 73 8.66 12.81 -9.58
CA TYR A 73 8.86 11.36 -9.47
C TYR A 73 10.25 10.97 -8.94
N GLU A 74 11.01 11.86 -8.29
CA GLU A 74 12.39 11.54 -7.86
C GLU A 74 12.51 10.29 -6.96
N ASN A 75 11.43 9.96 -6.26
CA ASN A 75 11.30 8.80 -5.38
C ASN A 75 10.32 7.73 -5.89
N ILE A 76 9.86 7.83 -7.14
CA ILE A 76 8.88 6.92 -7.74
C ILE A 76 9.33 6.53 -9.14
N ARG A 77 9.46 5.23 -9.40
CA ARG A 77 9.72 4.75 -10.77
C ARG A 77 9.15 3.36 -11.00
N LEU A 78 9.01 2.98 -12.26
CA LEU A 78 8.77 1.60 -12.65
C LEU A 78 10.08 0.95 -13.04
N GLU A 79 10.31 -0.28 -12.58
CA GLU A 79 11.51 -1.03 -12.90
C GLU A 79 11.23 -2.54 -12.77
N ASN A 80 11.48 -3.31 -13.84
CA ASN A 80 11.35 -4.78 -13.85
C ASN A 80 9.97 -5.30 -13.40
N GLY A 81 8.87 -4.68 -13.87
CA GLY A 81 7.52 -5.10 -13.50
C GLY A 81 7.11 -4.72 -12.08
N TYR A 82 7.76 -3.71 -11.49
CA TYR A 82 7.47 -3.24 -10.14
C TYR A 82 7.36 -1.72 -10.10
N LEU A 83 6.34 -1.23 -9.38
CA LEU A 83 6.36 0.13 -8.86
C LEU A 83 7.37 0.20 -7.71
N ILE A 84 8.39 1.03 -7.87
CA ILE A 84 9.46 1.24 -6.91
C ILE A 84 9.27 2.56 -6.16
N ILE A 85 8.94 2.48 -4.88
CA ILE A 85 8.71 3.64 -4.00
C ILE A 85 9.88 3.84 -3.06
N SER A 86 10.53 5.00 -3.11
CA SER A 86 11.76 5.28 -2.38
C SER A 86 11.60 6.27 -1.25
N ALA A 87 12.29 6.04 -0.14
CA ALA A 87 12.54 7.05 0.88
C ALA A 87 14.05 7.35 0.91
N THR A 88 14.41 8.63 0.90
CA THR A 88 15.79 9.10 0.80
C THR A 88 16.09 10.18 1.83
N LYS A 89 17.39 10.40 2.07
CA LYS A 89 17.89 11.50 2.87
C LYS A 89 19.06 12.16 2.13
N GLU A 90 18.92 13.44 1.82
CA GLU A 90 19.91 14.24 1.10
C GLU A 90 20.10 15.55 1.87
N ASP A 91 21.36 15.89 2.19
CA ASP A 91 21.72 17.11 2.94
C ASP A 91 20.91 17.35 4.21
N GLY A 92 20.58 16.26 4.93
CA GLY A 92 19.80 16.31 6.17
C GLY A 92 18.29 16.27 5.97
N ILE A 93 17.80 16.45 4.74
CA ILE A 93 16.38 16.49 4.39
C ILE A 93 15.90 15.07 4.06
N TYR A 94 14.88 14.60 4.76
CA TYR A 94 14.17 13.38 4.40
C TYR A 94 13.15 13.66 3.29
N LYS A 95 13.07 12.74 2.33
CA LYS A 95 12.13 12.78 1.21
C LYS A 95 11.42 11.43 1.11
N ASN A 96 10.09 11.46 1.15
CA ASN A 96 9.25 10.27 0.99
C ASN A 96 9.00 9.96 -0.49
N GLY A 97 8.51 8.75 -0.73
CA GLY A 97 7.91 8.34 -1.99
C GLY A 97 6.51 7.81 -1.67
N GLY A 98 5.54 8.10 -2.54
CA GLY A 98 4.19 7.58 -2.41
C GLY A 98 3.34 7.98 -3.60
N VAL A 99 2.42 7.09 -3.97
CA VAL A 99 1.35 7.35 -4.92
C VAL A 99 0.02 6.90 -4.32
N ARG A 100 -1.06 7.50 -4.80
CA ARG A 100 -2.44 7.06 -4.53
C ARG A 100 -3.22 6.96 -5.83
N THR A 101 -4.26 6.14 -5.86
CA THR A 101 -5.17 6.10 -7.00
C THR A 101 -6.00 7.39 -7.09
N LYS A 102 -6.39 7.79 -8.30
CA LYS A 102 -7.36 8.88 -8.53
C LYS A 102 -8.80 8.43 -8.29
N THR A 103 -9.08 7.15 -8.53
CA THR A 103 -10.38 6.53 -8.34
C THR A 103 -10.34 5.52 -7.20
N GLY A 104 -11.53 5.22 -6.65
CA GLY A 104 -11.71 4.29 -5.56
C GLY A 104 -12.39 3.02 -6.05
N PHE A 105 -12.40 2.00 -5.20
CA PHE A 105 -13.06 0.73 -5.49
C PHE A 105 -14.39 0.64 -4.73
N PRO A 106 -15.43 0.01 -5.30
CA PRO A 106 -16.71 -0.14 -4.63
C PRO A 106 -16.60 -1.10 -3.44
N LYS A 107 -17.63 -1.10 -2.57
CA LYS A 107 -17.81 -2.20 -1.61
C LYS A 107 -18.00 -3.53 -2.36
N ASP A 108 -17.97 -4.65 -1.65
CA ASP A 108 -17.97 -6.00 -2.22
C ASP A 108 -16.74 -6.26 -3.12
N THR A 109 -15.58 -5.75 -2.71
CA THR A 109 -14.31 -5.93 -3.44
C THR A 109 -13.22 -6.46 -2.54
N ARG A 110 -12.33 -7.25 -3.15
CA ARG A 110 -11.07 -7.68 -2.56
C ARG A 110 -9.93 -6.93 -3.23
N VAL A 111 -9.07 -6.31 -2.42
CA VAL A 111 -7.84 -5.67 -2.90
C VAL A 111 -6.66 -6.56 -2.53
N GLU A 112 -5.80 -6.87 -3.51
CA GLU A 112 -4.57 -7.62 -3.30
C GLU A 112 -3.37 -6.83 -3.80
N ILE A 113 -2.32 -6.80 -2.97
CA ILE A 113 -1.07 -6.13 -3.27
C ILE A 113 0.08 -7.09 -3.00
N LYS A 114 0.82 -7.50 -4.03
CA LYS A 114 2.08 -8.22 -3.83
C LYS A 114 3.22 -7.22 -3.65
N ALA A 115 3.88 -7.28 -2.50
CA ALA A 115 4.91 -6.31 -2.14
C ALA A 115 6.02 -6.87 -1.25
N ARG A 116 7.18 -6.19 -1.29
CA ARG A 116 8.30 -6.41 -0.36
C ARG A 116 9.04 -5.11 -0.05
N LEU A 117 9.71 -5.09 1.09
CA LEU A 117 10.74 -4.08 1.37
C LEU A 117 12.10 -4.55 0.87
N ASN A 118 12.90 -3.67 0.27
CA ASN A 118 14.27 -4.06 -0.09
C ASN A 118 15.19 -4.28 1.11
N LYS A 119 14.87 -3.69 2.27
CA LYS A 119 15.53 -3.86 3.57
C LYS A 119 14.72 -3.20 4.68
N GLN A 120 14.95 -3.60 5.92
CA GLN A 120 14.43 -2.86 7.07
C GLN A 120 15.24 -1.57 7.30
N VAL A 121 14.55 -0.46 7.59
CA VAL A 121 15.17 0.84 7.86
C VAL A 121 14.66 1.37 9.18
N ARG A 122 15.56 1.70 10.11
CA ARG A 122 15.18 2.36 11.36
C ARG A 122 14.53 3.72 11.07
N GLY A 123 13.37 3.95 11.65
CA GLY A 123 12.52 5.11 11.35
C GLY A 123 11.76 5.01 10.02
N GLY A 124 11.90 3.90 9.29
CA GLY A 124 11.07 3.62 8.12
C GLY A 124 9.62 3.36 8.53
N PHE A 125 8.70 3.85 7.71
CA PHE A 125 7.26 3.68 7.86
C PHE A 125 6.61 3.44 6.48
N PRO A 126 6.88 2.30 5.82
CA PRO A 126 6.15 1.92 4.61
C PRO A 126 4.72 1.48 4.97
N ALA A 127 3.77 1.86 4.13
CA ALA A 127 2.36 1.55 4.30
C ALA A 127 1.70 1.19 2.96
N ILE A 128 0.75 0.25 3.01
CA ILE A 128 -0.23 -0.06 1.97
C ILE A 128 -1.59 0.06 2.64
N TRP A 129 -2.41 1.01 2.20
CA TRP A 129 -3.61 1.41 2.93
C TRP A 129 -4.65 2.00 1.98
N GLN A 130 -5.87 2.16 2.47
CA GLN A 130 -7.01 2.71 1.74
C GLN A 130 -7.67 3.83 2.52
N MET A 131 -7.98 4.91 1.81
CA MET A 131 -8.80 6.03 2.30
C MET A 131 -10.11 6.12 1.52
N PRO A 132 -11.20 6.60 2.14
CA PRO A 132 -12.41 6.94 1.42
C PRO A 132 -12.13 8.09 0.44
N ILE A 133 -12.79 8.04 -0.72
CA ILE A 133 -12.88 9.18 -1.64
C ILE A 133 -14.15 9.96 -1.28
N ASP A 134 -14.03 11.28 -1.19
CA ASP A 134 -15.13 12.20 -0.84
C ASP A 134 -15.87 11.84 0.48
N GLY A 135 -15.15 11.21 1.41
CA GLY A 135 -15.67 10.84 2.73
C GLY A 135 -15.64 11.99 3.75
N GLU A 136 -16.24 11.74 4.92
CA GLU A 136 -16.10 12.63 6.08
C GLU A 136 -14.64 12.74 6.53
N SER A 137 -14.30 13.83 7.21
CA SER A 137 -12.95 14.05 7.76
C SER A 137 -12.51 12.87 8.62
N TRP A 138 -11.24 12.48 8.48
CA TRP A 138 -10.66 11.42 9.30
C TRP A 138 -10.87 11.69 10.81
N PRO A 139 -11.18 10.65 11.63
CA PRO A 139 -11.36 9.24 11.26
C PRO A 139 -12.82 8.87 10.92
N ARG A 140 -13.71 9.83 10.66
CA ARG A 140 -15.14 9.57 10.44
C ARG A 140 -15.42 8.82 9.14
N GLY A 141 -14.68 9.13 8.08
CA GLY A 141 -14.75 8.40 6.81
C GLY A 141 -14.13 7.00 6.84
N GLY A 142 -13.39 6.66 7.90
CA GLY A 142 -12.65 5.40 8.05
C GLY A 142 -11.28 5.39 7.35
N GLU A 143 -10.49 4.38 7.69
CA GLU A 143 -9.17 4.05 7.09
C GLU A 143 -8.95 2.55 7.21
N ILE A 144 -8.34 1.94 6.19
CA ILE A 144 -7.99 0.51 6.18
C ILE A 144 -6.51 0.38 5.87
N ASP A 145 -5.71 0.01 6.87
CA ASP A 145 -4.30 -0.29 6.73
C ASP A 145 -4.11 -1.77 6.44
N ILE A 146 -3.76 -2.08 5.20
CA ILE A 146 -3.57 -3.45 4.71
C ILE A 146 -2.20 -3.99 5.16
N MET A 147 -1.20 -3.11 5.21
CA MET A 147 0.13 -3.40 5.74
C MET A 147 0.81 -2.11 6.19
N GLU A 148 1.23 -2.05 7.45
CA GLU A 148 2.23 -1.09 7.93
C GLU A 148 3.40 -1.85 8.56
N TRP A 149 4.61 -1.33 8.40
CA TRP A 149 5.79 -1.83 9.11
C TRP A 149 6.44 -0.69 9.89
N VAL A 150 6.88 -0.99 11.11
CA VAL A 150 7.65 -0.06 11.94
C VAL A 150 8.80 -0.77 12.64
N GLN A 151 9.86 -0.01 12.92
CA GLN A 151 11.08 -0.56 13.53
C GLN A 151 10.89 -1.18 14.92
N GLY A 152 9.81 -0.86 15.65
CA GLY A 152 9.57 -1.35 17.01
C GLY A 152 9.25 -2.85 17.07
N THR A 153 8.70 -3.39 15.97
CA THR A 153 8.32 -4.80 15.81
C THR A 153 8.81 -5.29 14.46
N PRO A 154 10.14 -5.42 14.26
CA PRO A 154 10.73 -5.58 12.93
C PRO A 154 10.30 -6.87 12.20
N ASN A 155 9.87 -7.90 12.94
CA ASN A 155 9.41 -9.18 12.40
C ASN A 155 7.87 -9.29 12.36
N GLN A 156 7.17 -8.15 12.36
CA GLN A 156 5.72 -8.06 12.31
C GLN A 156 5.31 -6.98 11.31
N ILE A 157 4.07 -7.09 10.84
CA ILE A 157 3.36 -6.00 10.18
C ILE A 157 2.06 -5.74 10.93
N TYR A 158 1.53 -4.53 10.77
CA TYR A 158 0.23 -4.15 11.29
C TYR A 158 -0.80 -4.18 10.16
N GLN A 159 -1.99 -4.67 10.50
CA GLN A 159 -3.19 -4.57 9.67
C GLN A 159 -4.25 -3.95 10.56
N THR A 160 -4.66 -2.72 10.26
CA THR A 160 -5.33 -1.84 11.22
C THR A 160 -6.55 -1.19 10.57
N ILE A 161 -7.61 -1.01 11.36
CA ILE A 161 -8.82 -0.30 10.96
C ILE A 161 -8.98 0.93 11.84
N HIS A 162 -9.17 2.11 11.24
CA HIS A 162 -9.49 3.33 11.96
C HIS A 162 -10.92 3.75 11.68
N THR A 163 -11.64 4.13 12.73
CA THR A 163 -12.97 4.74 12.64
C THR A 163 -13.11 5.78 13.74
N PHE A 164 -14.08 6.68 13.61
CA PHE A 164 -14.44 7.55 14.74
C PHE A 164 -14.93 6.77 15.96
N TYR A 165 -15.51 5.57 15.76
CA TYR A 165 -15.95 4.72 16.85
C TYR A 165 -14.77 4.17 17.68
N SER A 166 -13.69 3.75 17.02
CA SER A 166 -12.49 3.25 17.69
C SER A 166 -11.62 4.38 18.26
N ASN A 167 -11.48 5.47 17.52
CA ASN A 167 -10.47 6.49 17.82
C ASN A 167 -11.03 7.71 18.56
N GLY A 168 -12.33 8.00 18.42
CA GLY A 168 -12.89 9.26 18.88
C GLY A 168 -12.24 10.47 18.18
N PRO A 169 -12.23 11.66 18.81
CA PRO A 169 -11.69 12.87 18.21
C PRO A 169 -10.16 12.97 18.25
N ASP A 170 -9.50 12.40 19.26
CA ASP A 170 -8.08 12.62 19.54
C ASP A 170 -7.24 11.33 19.45
N GLY A 171 -7.88 10.15 19.36
CA GLY A 171 -7.18 8.88 19.27
C GLY A 171 -6.67 8.59 17.86
N SER A 172 -5.64 7.77 17.78
CA SER A 172 -5.00 7.38 16.51
C SER A 172 -4.65 5.90 16.42
N ASP A 173 -4.93 5.11 17.45
CA ASP A 173 -4.40 3.75 17.57
C ASP A 173 -5.08 2.76 16.62
N GLY A 174 -6.35 2.99 16.27
CA GLY A 174 -7.15 2.06 15.48
C GLY A 174 -7.41 0.74 16.22
N ILE A 175 -7.90 -0.25 15.47
CA ILE A 175 -8.01 -1.64 15.91
C ILE A 175 -7.12 -2.47 15.00
N THR A 176 -6.07 -3.06 15.57
CA THR A 176 -5.12 -3.90 14.83
C THR A 176 -5.35 -5.39 15.09
N ASN A 177 -4.75 -6.27 14.28
CA ASN A 177 -4.80 -7.71 14.50
C ASN A 177 -4.21 -8.05 15.89
N PRO A 178 -5.00 -8.63 16.82
CA PRO A 178 -4.53 -8.94 18.17
C PRO A 178 -3.53 -10.10 18.22
N ASN A 179 -3.42 -10.89 17.15
CA ASN A 179 -2.52 -12.04 17.05
C ASN A 179 -1.75 -11.99 15.70
N PRO A 180 -0.88 -10.99 15.49
CA PRO A 180 -0.09 -10.92 14.26
C PRO A 180 0.94 -12.05 14.23
N SER A 181 1.42 -12.40 13.04
CA SER A 181 2.62 -13.24 12.92
C SER A 181 3.79 -12.51 13.57
N THR A 182 4.55 -13.22 14.42
CA THR A 182 5.73 -12.69 15.11
C THR A 182 7.05 -13.07 14.43
N ASP A 183 6.97 -13.86 13.36
CA ASP A 183 8.10 -14.29 12.53
C ASP A 183 7.80 -13.98 11.06
N PHE A 184 7.62 -12.69 10.76
CA PHE A 184 7.30 -12.19 9.43
C PHE A 184 8.47 -11.42 8.82
N ASP A 185 9.06 -11.97 7.76
CA ASP A 185 10.11 -11.28 6.99
C ASP A 185 9.50 -10.39 5.90
N VAL A 186 9.27 -9.12 6.23
CA VAL A 186 8.74 -8.09 5.32
C VAL A 186 9.64 -7.82 4.09
N THR A 187 10.86 -8.37 4.06
CA THR A 187 11.80 -8.20 2.94
C THR A 187 11.61 -9.24 1.82
N LYS A 188 10.72 -10.21 2.02
CA LYS A 188 10.26 -11.15 0.98
C LYS A 188 8.97 -10.66 0.34
N ASP A 189 8.70 -11.17 -0.86
CA ASP A 189 7.42 -10.94 -1.51
C ASP A 189 6.31 -11.60 -0.70
N HIS A 190 5.30 -10.81 -0.35
CA HIS A 190 4.05 -11.27 0.25
C HIS A 190 2.88 -10.66 -0.48
N ILE A 191 1.74 -11.35 -0.47
CA ILE A 191 0.47 -10.79 -0.93
C ILE A 191 -0.27 -10.29 0.31
N TYR A 192 -0.45 -8.98 0.39
CA TYR A 192 -1.28 -8.34 1.39
C TYR A 192 -2.66 -8.09 0.80
N ALA A 193 -3.71 -8.44 1.53
CA ALA A 193 -5.07 -8.35 0.99
C ALA A 193 -6.11 -8.00 2.04
N VAL A 194 -7.20 -7.40 1.58
CA VAL A 194 -8.39 -7.11 2.39
C VAL A 194 -9.66 -7.29 1.56
N ASP A 195 -10.68 -7.88 2.18
CA ASP A 195 -12.03 -7.99 1.64
C ASP A 195 -12.93 -6.97 2.31
N ARG A 196 -13.73 -6.25 1.53
CA ARG A 196 -14.76 -5.32 2.04
C ARG A 196 -16.12 -5.69 1.44
N THR A 197 -17.12 -5.91 2.29
CA THR A 197 -18.50 -6.31 1.93
C THR A 197 -19.50 -5.26 2.41
#